data_AF-D4VRZ8-F1
#
_entry.id   AF-D4VRZ8-F1
#
_cell.length_a   1.000
_cell.length_b   1.000
_cell.length_c   1.000
_cell.angle_alpha   90.00
_cell.angle_beta   90.00
_cell.angle_gamma   90.00
#
_symmetry.space_group_name_H-M   'P 1'
#
loop_
_entity.id
_entity.type
_entity.pdbx_description
1 polymer ?
#
loop_
_entity_poly.entity_id
_entity_poly.type
_entity_poly.pdbx_seq_one_letter_code
_entity_poly.pdbx_strand_id
1 'polypeptide(L)'
;MKTRFFALAALALSLAACTQDEAGFLPEGAEGTPIVFTATGLNPAATATAGTRAPVDGNWTGVQSVAVLMDGMVKTYNVTPSTADPTSATLTSTDPYYWTNHNNITVTAWWPYTAGETTPPAVKVKANQSAQKDFEGSDLIVADGQKVTYGSPTLRFTHRTARVTIVLTDYTEGLASVRLTGLSTEGDNPDIIVPYSKGSNTYTALVAPQSVAAGTTFITCTFTNGKTFVYKMKNATDWQAGGEYTYTVSLAAAKDPGYTIEGNGSYTVTSADGLINVAELVNGGKTDINITLDKDIDLTGKGWTPIGTNYENRYKGTFDGRGHTIKGLTVTTNDQFVGLFGYLDRAGTVKNVVMEDIQITSNHVLMSGNTGGVVGSSWGTIENCSVSGSVSGTNCVGGVVGGQKAGSIIGCSSSATVKGTRYVGGVAGEKQGTMIACYATGDVTLEIDSQRDLSGGGLVGFNGGNGVLACYATGNVTSTGSSTGNVHIFGLLGDNYTTVTACYWKNNQERGYKTAPESMKVDGTNVTWENAVDAMNRALQNAGSEWRYELKGALPTLRKQ
;
A
#
# COMPACT_ATOMS: atom_id res chain seq x y z
N MET A 1 -55.86 -46.49 -95.85
CA MET A 1 -55.83 -45.14 -96.47
C MET A 1 -54.50 -44.50 -96.11
N LYS A 2 -53.65 -44.06 -97.07
CA LYS A 2 -53.62 -42.69 -97.65
C LYS A 2 -53.57 -41.60 -96.55
N THR A 3 -52.61 -40.67 -96.46
CA THR A 3 -51.51 -40.27 -97.40
C THR A 3 -50.45 -39.36 -96.70
N ARG A 4 -49.20 -39.39 -97.23
CA ARG A 4 -48.06 -38.39 -97.28
C ARG A 4 -48.26 -36.99 -96.62
N PHE A 5 -47.24 -36.27 -96.10
CA PHE A 5 -46.00 -35.75 -96.75
C PHE A 5 -44.90 -35.28 -95.72
N PHE A 6 -43.61 -35.36 -96.11
CA PHE A 6 -42.43 -34.44 -95.92
C PHE A 6 -42.37 -33.44 -94.73
N ALA A 7 -41.25 -33.08 -94.06
CA ALA A 7 -39.80 -33.37 -94.13
C ALA A 7 -39.12 -32.91 -92.78
N LEU A 8 -37.79 -32.80 -92.51
CA LEU A 8 -36.50 -32.94 -93.24
C LEU A 8 -35.36 -33.35 -92.24
N ALA A 9 -34.08 -33.11 -92.60
CA ALA A 9 -32.80 -33.17 -91.87
C ALA A 9 -32.74 -32.38 -90.52
N ALA A 10 -31.82 -32.62 -89.57
CA ALA A 10 -30.81 -33.65 -89.25
C ALA A 10 -30.39 -33.44 -87.76
N LEU A 11 -29.28 -33.86 -87.14
CA LEU A 11 -28.02 -34.52 -87.52
C LEU A 11 -27.41 -35.19 -86.26
N ALA A 12 -26.88 -36.42 -86.35
CA ALA A 12 -26.11 -37.03 -85.25
C ALA A 12 -25.21 -38.19 -85.74
N LEU A 13 -23.89 -38.01 -85.70
CA LEU A 13 -22.93 -39.12 -85.63
C LEU A 13 -21.87 -38.80 -84.58
N SER A 14 -21.77 -39.69 -83.60
CA SER A 14 -20.59 -39.85 -82.75
C SER A 14 -19.55 -40.70 -83.47
N LEU A 15 -18.28 -40.49 -83.13
CA LEU A 15 -17.24 -41.53 -83.07
C LEU A 15 -16.07 -40.98 -82.23
N ALA A 16 -15.36 -41.86 -81.54
CA ALA A 16 -14.52 -41.51 -80.40
C ALA A 16 -13.03 -41.82 -80.62
N ALA A 17 -12.17 -41.17 -79.82
CA ALA A 17 -11.05 -41.75 -79.03
C ALA A 17 -9.81 -40.84 -78.96
N CYS A 18 -9.02 -41.06 -77.89
CA CYS A 18 -7.72 -40.44 -77.54
C CYS A 18 -7.77 -38.99 -77.03
N THR A 19 -7.26 -38.63 -75.85
CA THR A 19 -6.70 -39.43 -74.73
C THR A 19 -6.89 -38.67 -73.41
N GLN A 20 -7.08 -39.37 -72.30
CA GLN A 20 -6.75 -38.80 -70.98
C GLN A 20 -5.23 -38.85 -70.82
N ASP A 21 -4.55 -37.70 -70.87
CA ASP A 21 -3.24 -37.51 -70.23
C ASP A 21 -2.85 -36.01 -70.24
N GLU A 22 -3.56 -35.20 -69.45
CA GLU A 22 -3.18 -33.79 -69.21
C GLU A 22 -3.46 -33.35 -67.76
N ALA A 23 -3.72 -34.32 -66.86
CA ALA A 23 -3.90 -34.08 -65.43
C ALA A 23 -2.54 -34.00 -64.71
N GLY A 24 -1.74 -32.97 -65.01
CA GLY A 24 -0.48 -32.71 -64.28
C GLY A 24 0.41 -31.62 -64.86
N PHE A 25 0.44 -31.44 -66.18
CA PHE A 25 1.29 -30.45 -66.84
C PHE A 25 0.72 -29.03 -66.71
N LEU A 26 1.64 -28.07 -66.61
CA LEU A 26 1.34 -26.64 -66.66
C LEU A 26 1.03 -26.24 -68.11
N PRO A 27 0.14 -25.28 -68.37
CA PRO A 27 -0.09 -24.78 -69.74
C PRO A 27 1.21 -24.23 -70.32
N GLU A 28 1.38 -24.34 -71.65
CA GLU A 28 2.62 -24.02 -72.36
C GLU A 28 3.10 -22.59 -72.03
N GLY A 29 4.26 -22.48 -71.39
CA GLY A 29 4.83 -21.21 -70.87
C GLY A 29 4.62 -20.91 -69.38
N ALA A 30 3.90 -21.76 -68.62
CA ALA A 30 3.75 -21.61 -67.16
C ALA A 30 4.73 -22.47 -66.33
N GLU A 31 5.37 -23.48 -66.93
CA GLU A 31 6.55 -24.13 -66.35
C GLU A 31 7.67 -23.11 -66.13
N GLY A 32 8.24 -23.05 -64.93
CA GLY A 32 9.21 -22.00 -64.59
C GLY A 32 8.59 -20.69 -64.11
N THR A 33 7.32 -20.68 -63.70
CA THR A 33 6.74 -19.53 -62.97
C THR A 33 7.28 -19.46 -61.54
N PRO A 34 7.83 -18.32 -61.06
CA PRO A 34 8.24 -18.13 -59.67
C PRO A 34 7.12 -18.40 -58.66
N ILE A 35 7.43 -19.16 -57.61
CA ILE A 35 6.52 -19.34 -56.48
C ILE A 35 6.65 -18.12 -55.57
N VAL A 36 5.62 -17.27 -55.59
CA VAL A 36 5.37 -16.19 -54.62
C VAL A 36 4.38 -16.72 -53.60
N PHE A 37 4.70 -16.72 -52.30
CA PHE A 37 3.77 -17.23 -51.28
C PHE A 37 2.94 -16.11 -50.65
N THR A 38 1.70 -16.41 -50.28
CA THR A 38 0.92 -15.60 -49.34
C THR A 38 1.15 -16.15 -47.95
N ALA A 39 1.87 -15.42 -47.10
CA ALA A 39 2.02 -15.79 -45.70
C ALA A 39 0.85 -15.25 -44.87
N THR A 40 0.29 -16.12 -44.05
CA THR A 40 -0.90 -15.90 -43.23
C THR A 40 -0.72 -16.60 -41.88
N GLY A 41 -1.78 -16.71 -41.08
CA GLY A 41 -1.76 -17.43 -39.81
C GLY A 41 -1.41 -16.57 -38.61
N LEU A 42 -1.12 -15.28 -38.81
CA LEU A 42 -0.74 -14.39 -37.72
C LEU A 42 -1.92 -13.93 -36.82
N ASN A 43 -3.12 -14.51 -36.99
CA ASN A 43 -4.29 -14.18 -36.19
C ASN A 43 -5.23 -15.41 -36.06
N PRO A 44 -5.97 -15.55 -34.94
CA PRO A 44 -6.82 -16.71 -34.67
C PRO A 44 -8.21 -16.55 -35.30
N ALA A 45 -8.70 -17.60 -35.96
CA ALA A 45 -10.09 -17.67 -36.41
C ALA A 45 -10.59 -19.12 -36.43
N ALA A 46 -11.05 -19.60 -35.27
CA ALA A 46 -12.04 -20.68 -35.16
C ALA A 46 -12.71 -20.60 -33.76
N THR A 47 -14.01 -20.86 -33.71
CA THR A 47 -14.88 -20.63 -32.55
C THR A 47 -14.79 -21.73 -31.48
N ALA A 48 -13.95 -21.53 -30.46
CA ALA A 48 -14.17 -21.98 -29.06
C ALA A 48 -13.03 -21.49 -28.14
N THR A 49 -13.38 -20.88 -26.99
CA THR A 49 -12.52 -20.58 -25.82
C THR A 49 -11.00 -20.38 -26.00
N ALA A 50 -10.57 -19.13 -25.84
CA ALA A 50 -9.23 -18.67 -25.41
C ALA A 50 -8.00 -18.92 -26.32
N GLY A 51 -7.65 -17.87 -27.08
CA GLY A 51 -6.31 -17.26 -27.00
C GLY A 51 -5.12 -17.96 -27.68
N THR A 52 -4.88 -17.62 -28.95
CA THR A 52 -3.55 -17.64 -29.57
C THR A 52 -3.39 -16.41 -30.46
N ARG A 53 -2.30 -15.63 -30.32
CA ARG A 53 -1.90 -14.62 -31.32
C ARG A 53 -0.50 -14.92 -31.83
N ALA A 54 -0.11 -14.15 -32.84
CA ALA A 54 1.17 -14.22 -33.48
C ALA A 54 1.95 -12.89 -33.35
N PRO A 55 3.02 -12.62 -34.14
CA PRO A 55 4.30 -12.13 -33.65
C PRO A 55 4.14 -10.81 -32.96
N VAL A 56 4.50 -10.80 -31.67
CA VAL A 56 4.42 -9.71 -30.68
C VAL A 56 3.09 -8.95 -30.58
N ASP A 57 2.52 -8.44 -31.67
CA ASP A 57 1.21 -7.79 -31.79
C ASP A 57 0.40 -8.30 -33.01
N GLY A 58 0.69 -9.51 -33.50
CA GLY A 58 -0.10 -10.26 -34.50
C GLY A 58 -0.13 -9.63 -35.88
N ASN A 59 1.04 -9.18 -36.33
CA ASN A 59 1.28 -8.66 -37.67
C ASN A 59 2.71 -8.98 -38.12
N TRP A 60 3.06 -8.67 -39.37
CA TRP A 60 4.39 -8.94 -39.94
C TRP A 60 5.46 -7.86 -39.63
N THR A 61 5.25 -6.98 -38.65
CA THR A 61 6.24 -5.95 -38.29
C THR A 61 7.50 -6.59 -37.71
N GLY A 62 8.67 -6.06 -38.07
CA GLY A 62 9.97 -6.59 -37.62
C GLY A 62 10.49 -7.79 -38.42
N VAL A 63 9.60 -8.57 -39.06
CA VAL A 63 9.97 -9.72 -39.90
C VAL A 63 10.33 -9.25 -41.32
N GLN A 64 11.63 -9.20 -41.64
CA GLN A 64 12.12 -8.71 -42.95
C GLN A 64 12.19 -9.80 -44.04
N SER A 65 12.50 -11.03 -43.63
CA SER A 65 12.58 -12.21 -44.50
C SER A 65 12.30 -13.49 -43.70
N VAL A 66 12.01 -14.58 -44.38
CA VAL A 66 11.88 -15.93 -43.81
C VAL A 66 12.76 -16.92 -44.60
N ALA A 67 13.15 -18.01 -43.96
CA ALA A 67 13.70 -19.17 -44.65
C ALA A 67 12.54 -20.03 -45.21
N VAL A 68 12.69 -20.56 -46.42
CA VAL A 68 11.74 -21.49 -47.06
C VAL A 68 12.48 -22.74 -47.54
N LEU A 69 12.14 -23.88 -46.94
CA LEU A 69 12.62 -25.23 -47.26
C LEU A 69 11.66 -25.92 -48.22
N MET A 70 12.18 -26.31 -49.39
CA MET A 70 11.54 -27.23 -50.34
C MET A 70 12.61 -28.13 -50.94
N ASP A 71 12.27 -29.40 -51.17
CA ASP A 71 13.12 -30.40 -51.85
C ASP A 71 14.57 -30.50 -51.30
N GLY A 72 14.73 -30.27 -49.99
CA GLY A 72 16.01 -30.33 -49.28
C GLY A 72 16.90 -29.09 -49.42
N MET A 73 16.49 -28.08 -50.18
CA MET A 73 17.17 -26.77 -50.25
C MET A 73 16.45 -25.74 -49.37
N VAL A 74 17.17 -24.70 -48.93
CA VAL A 74 16.60 -23.57 -48.20
C VAL A 74 16.90 -22.29 -48.95
N LYS A 75 15.87 -21.49 -49.23
CA LYS A 75 15.97 -20.19 -49.89
C LYS A 75 15.39 -19.09 -49.03
N THR A 76 16.00 -17.90 -49.09
CA THR A 76 15.49 -16.70 -48.41
C THR A 76 14.33 -16.10 -49.20
N TYR A 77 13.25 -15.76 -48.51
CA TYR A 77 12.12 -15.02 -49.05
C TYR A 77 11.89 -13.73 -48.25
N ASN A 78 11.94 -12.59 -48.93
CA ASN A 78 11.64 -11.27 -48.37
C ASN A 78 10.15 -11.16 -48.03
N VAL A 79 9.85 -10.57 -46.88
CA VAL A 79 8.50 -10.35 -46.38
C VAL A 79 8.03 -8.96 -46.78
N THR A 80 6.89 -8.87 -47.48
CA THR A 80 6.21 -7.60 -47.75
C THR A 80 4.85 -7.61 -47.04
N PRO A 81 4.72 -6.99 -45.85
CA PRO A 81 3.46 -6.92 -45.11
C PRO A 81 2.35 -6.28 -45.95
N SER A 82 1.14 -6.83 -45.89
CA SER A 82 -0.02 -6.26 -46.55
C SER A 82 -0.50 -4.99 -45.83
N THR A 83 -0.74 -3.93 -46.59
CA THR A 83 -1.31 -2.67 -46.08
C THR A 83 -2.82 -2.73 -45.87
N ALA A 84 -3.49 -3.72 -46.47
CA ALA A 84 -4.94 -3.93 -46.36
C ALA A 84 -5.31 -4.92 -45.24
N ASP A 85 -4.42 -5.85 -44.92
CA ASP A 85 -4.56 -6.82 -43.83
C ASP A 85 -3.19 -7.01 -43.15
N PRO A 86 -2.97 -6.46 -41.95
CA PRO A 86 -1.66 -6.55 -41.28
C PRO A 86 -1.29 -7.99 -40.86
N THR A 87 -2.22 -8.94 -40.92
CA THR A 87 -2.02 -10.34 -40.55
C THR A 87 -1.47 -11.20 -41.70
N SER A 88 -1.41 -10.66 -42.91
CA SER A 88 -0.84 -11.29 -44.10
C SER A 88 0.35 -10.53 -44.69
N ALA A 89 1.19 -11.26 -45.41
CA ALA A 89 2.32 -10.73 -46.15
C ALA A 89 2.54 -11.50 -47.45
N THR A 90 3.08 -10.82 -48.45
CA THR A 90 3.58 -11.46 -49.67
C THR A 90 5.04 -11.84 -49.48
N LEU A 91 5.38 -13.09 -49.75
CA LEU A 91 6.76 -13.59 -49.72
C LEU A 91 7.31 -13.66 -51.14
N THR A 92 8.38 -12.92 -51.42
CA THR A 92 9.07 -12.92 -52.72
C THR A 92 10.55 -13.24 -52.55
N SER A 93 11.21 -13.77 -53.57
CA SER A 93 12.66 -14.00 -53.55
C SER A 93 13.31 -13.57 -54.86
N THR A 94 14.58 -13.15 -54.77
CA THR A 94 15.46 -12.94 -55.92
C THR A 94 15.99 -14.25 -56.51
N ASP A 95 15.95 -15.34 -55.74
CA ASP A 95 16.14 -16.71 -56.18
C ASP A 95 14.95 -17.55 -55.66
N PRO A 96 13.81 -17.56 -56.37
CA PRO A 96 12.62 -18.25 -55.90
C PRO A 96 12.69 -19.76 -56.18
N TYR A 97 11.76 -20.52 -55.60
CA TYR A 97 11.36 -21.80 -56.17
C TYR A 97 10.47 -21.57 -57.40
N TYR A 98 10.30 -22.60 -58.22
CA TYR A 98 9.55 -22.52 -59.47
C TYR A 98 8.53 -23.65 -59.56
N TRP A 99 7.36 -23.37 -60.10
CA TRP A 99 6.37 -24.41 -60.39
C TRP A 99 6.82 -25.28 -61.58
N THR A 100 6.84 -26.59 -61.37
CA THR A 100 7.23 -27.61 -62.36
C THR A 100 6.06 -28.49 -62.80
N ASN A 101 4.93 -28.44 -62.09
CA ASN A 101 3.67 -29.11 -62.42
C ASN A 101 2.55 -28.56 -61.50
N HIS A 102 1.32 -29.05 -61.67
CA HIS A 102 0.17 -28.68 -60.83
C HIS A 102 0.06 -29.44 -59.49
N ASN A 103 1.03 -30.30 -59.12
CA ASN A 103 0.94 -31.07 -57.88
C ASN A 103 1.13 -30.21 -56.64
N ASN A 104 0.58 -30.67 -55.51
CA ASN A 104 0.82 -30.05 -54.22
C ASN A 104 2.26 -30.27 -53.77
N ILE A 105 2.98 -29.18 -53.53
CA ILE A 105 4.32 -29.18 -52.95
C ILE A 105 4.23 -29.19 -51.42
N THR A 106 5.25 -29.71 -50.74
CA THR A 106 5.36 -29.63 -49.27
C THR A 106 6.41 -28.59 -48.91
N VAL A 107 6.04 -27.63 -48.07
CA VAL A 107 6.84 -26.44 -47.79
C VAL A 107 6.95 -26.25 -46.27
N THR A 108 8.17 -26.04 -45.80
CA THR A 108 8.43 -25.61 -44.42
C THR A 108 9.06 -24.22 -44.46
N ALA A 109 8.61 -23.29 -43.62
CA ALA A 109 9.17 -21.94 -43.56
C ALA A 109 9.26 -21.41 -42.13
N TRP A 110 10.30 -20.64 -41.81
CA TRP A 110 10.52 -20.15 -40.44
C TRP A 110 11.26 -18.80 -40.35
N TRP A 111 11.12 -18.16 -39.20
CA TRP A 111 11.88 -16.98 -38.77
C TRP A 111 11.94 -16.92 -37.23
N PRO A 112 13.03 -16.41 -36.62
CA PRO A 112 14.30 -16.06 -37.25
C PRO A 112 15.05 -17.29 -37.76
N TYR A 113 16.03 -17.07 -38.64
CA TYR A 113 16.86 -18.12 -39.21
C TYR A 113 18.31 -17.63 -39.37
N THR A 114 19.24 -18.58 -39.35
CA THR A 114 20.67 -18.37 -39.63
C THR A 114 21.03 -18.87 -41.03
N ALA A 115 21.92 -18.19 -41.73
CA ALA A 115 22.41 -18.64 -43.03
C ALA A 115 23.10 -20.02 -42.89
N GLY A 116 22.66 -21.00 -43.69
CA GLY A 116 23.15 -22.38 -43.67
C GLY A 116 22.30 -23.36 -42.84
N GLU A 117 21.23 -22.91 -42.17
CA GLU A 117 20.23 -23.82 -41.60
C GLU A 117 19.51 -24.63 -42.68
N THR A 118 19.33 -25.94 -42.45
CA THR A 118 18.62 -26.87 -43.34
C THR A 118 17.26 -27.33 -42.79
N THR A 119 16.96 -26.99 -41.52
CA THR A 119 15.71 -27.29 -40.81
C THR A 119 15.39 -26.14 -39.85
N PRO A 120 14.12 -25.94 -39.45
CA PRO A 120 13.78 -24.98 -38.39
C PRO A 120 14.59 -25.23 -37.10
N PRO A 121 15.07 -24.17 -36.41
CA PRO A 121 15.80 -24.31 -35.15
C PRO A 121 14.88 -24.71 -33.99
N ALA A 122 15.47 -25.16 -32.89
CA ALA A 122 14.77 -25.29 -31.62
C ALA A 122 14.35 -23.91 -31.06
N VAL A 123 13.32 -23.87 -30.20
CA VAL A 123 12.86 -22.63 -29.57
C VAL A 123 13.93 -22.09 -28.64
N LYS A 124 14.46 -20.90 -28.93
CA LYS A 124 15.47 -20.25 -28.11
C LYS A 124 15.20 -18.75 -27.99
N VAL A 125 15.03 -18.26 -26.76
CA VAL A 125 14.74 -16.85 -26.47
C VAL A 125 15.95 -16.13 -25.86
N LYS A 126 16.00 -14.80 -25.98
CA LYS A 126 17.04 -13.97 -25.34
C LYS A 126 16.80 -13.84 -23.83
N ALA A 127 17.88 -13.85 -23.05
CA ALA A 127 17.86 -13.54 -21.61
C ALA A 127 17.55 -12.06 -21.31
N ASN A 128 17.93 -11.16 -22.22
CA ASN A 128 17.50 -9.76 -22.18
C ASN A 128 16.63 -9.45 -23.40
N GLN A 129 15.36 -9.13 -23.15
CA GLN A 129 14.37 -8.73 -24.14
C GLN A 129 13.93 -7.26 -23.92
N SER A 130 14.66 -6.48 -23.11
CA SER A 130 14.29 -5.08 -22.82
C SER A 130 14.30 -4.18 -24.07
N ALA A 131 15.06 -4.54 -25.10
CA ALA A 131 15.07 -3.88 -26.40
C ALA A 131 14.09 -4.60 -27.37
N GLN A 132 13.30 -3.82 -28.10
CA GLN A 132 12.29 -4.33 -29.03
C GLN A 132 12.84 -5.38 -30.01
N LYS A 133 14.04 -5.14 -30.57
CA LYS A 133 14.72 -6.08 -31.48
C LYS A 133 15.02 -7.45 -30.86
N ASP A 134 15.41 -7.49 -29.58
CA ASP A 134 15.76 -8.74 -28.90
C ASP A 134 14.50 -9.50 -28.44
N PHE A 135 13.42 -8.76 -28.15
CA PHE A 135 12.09 -9.31 -27.91
C PHE A 135 11.49 -9.92 -29.19
N GLU A 136 11.40 -9.15 -30.26
CA GLU A 136 10.92 -9.62 -31.59
C GLU A 136 11.79 -10.76 -32.11
N GLY A 137 13.12 -10.62 -32.06
CA GLY A 137 14.07 -11.64 -32.50
C GLY A 137 14.14 -12.88 -31.59
N SER A 138 13.36 -12.95 -30.51
CA SER A 138 13.14 -14.17 -29.74
C SER A 138 11.93 -14.98 -30.25
N ASP A 139 11.14 -14.44 -31.17
CA ASP A 139 9.85 -15.01 -31.58
C ASP A 139 9.96 -16.00 -32.74
N LEU A 140 10.23 -17.27 -32.42
CA LEU A 140 10.27 -18.32 -33.45
C LEU A 140 8.86 -18.61 -33.99
N ILE A 141 8.68 -18.30 -35.28
CA ILE A 141 7.49 -18.64 -36.08
C ILE A 141 7.82 -19.70 -37.12
N VAL A 142 6.91 -20.66 -37.30
CA VAL A 142 7.07 -21.75 -38.27
C VAL A 142 5.73 -22.06 -38.96
N ALA A 143 5.78 -22.20 -40.28
CA ALA A 143 4.81 -22.93 -41.09
C ALA A 143 5.42 -24.29 -41.43
N ASP A 144 5.02 -25.35 -40.73
CA ASP A 144 5.70 -26.65 -40.77
C ASP A 144 5.01 -27.65 -41.71
N GLY A 145 5.77 -28.22 -42.67
CA GLY A 145 5.35 -29.34 -43.51
C GLY A 145 4.06 -29.12 -44.29
N GLN A 146 3.74 -27.88 -44.68
CA GLN A 146 2.43 -27.53 -45.21
C GLN A 146 2.32 -27.89 -46.69
N LYS A 147 1.19 -28.48 -47.08
CA LYS A 147 0.86 -28.73 -48.49
C LYS A 147 0.34 -27.45 -49.13
N VAL A 148 0.98 -27.04 -50.22
CA VAL A 148 0.71 -25.80 -50.93
C VAL A 148 0.32 -26.13 -52.37
N THR A 149 -0.75 -25.51 -52.87
CA THR A 149 -1.36 -25.84 -54.18
C THR A 149 -1.05 -24.76 -55.23
N TYR A 150 -0.88 -25.18 -56.48
CA TYR A 150 -0.73 -24.26 -57.60
C TYR A 150 -1.89 -23.25 -57.67
N GLY A 151 -1.57 -21.99 -57.96
CA GLY A 151 -2.55 -20.90 -57.99
C GLY A 151 -3.05 -20.40 -56.63
N SER A 152 -2.80 -21.10 -55.52
CA SER A 152 -3.09 -20.62 -54.15
C SER A 152 -1.94 -20.94 -53.17
N PRO A 153 -0.76 -20.31 -53.35
CA PRO A 153 0.45 -20.61 -52.60
C PRO A 153 0.44 -20.05 -51.15
N THR A 154 -0.48 -20.51 -50.31
CA THR A 154 -0.65 -19.97 -48.95
C THR A 154 0.14 -20.76 -47.90
N LEU A 155 0.93 -20.07 -47.08
CA LEU A 155 1.60 -20.60 -45.89
C LEU A 155 0.97 -20.02 -44.63
N ARG A 156 0.73 -20.86 -43.62
CA ARG A 156 0.15 -20.46 -42.32
C ARG A 156 1.19 -20.60 -41.21
N PHE A 157 1.77 -19.49 -40.79
CA PHE A 157 2.75 -19.48 -39.70
C PHE A 157 2.09 -19.63 -38.33
N THR A 158 2.82 -20.23 -37.39
CA THR A 158 2.41 -20.44 -36.00
C THR A 158 3.57 -20.18 -35.05
N HIS A 159 3.26 -19.76 -33.82
CA HIS A 159 4.26 -19.44 -32.82
C HIS A 159 4.77 -20.68 -32.12
N ARG A 160 6.08 -20.71 -31.89
CA ARG A 160 6.75 -21.78 -31.14
C ARG A 160 7.15 -21.33 -29.74
N THR A 161 7.15 -20.02 -29.47
CA THR A 161 7.27 -19.39 -28.15
C THR A 161 5.91 -19.35 -27.43
N ALA A 162 5.92 -19.14 -26.11
CA ALA A 162 4.78 -18.68 -25.35
C ALA A 162 4.98 -17.21 -24.94
N ARG A 163 3.90 -16.44 -24.78
CA ARG A 163 3.97 -15.03 -24.34
C ARG A 163 3.50 -14.88 -22.90
N VAL A 164 4.36 -14.30 -22.07
CA VAL A 164 4.06 -13.95 -20.68
C VAL A 164 3.93 -12.44 -20.56
N THR A 165 2.79 -11.96 -20.08
CA THR A 165 2.54 -10.55 -19.76
C THR A 165 2.43 -10.39 -18.25
N ILE A 166 3.10 -9.37 -17.71
CA ILE A 166 3.04 -8.99 -16.30
C ILE A 166 2.43 -7.59 -16.23
N VAL A 167 1.40 -7.44 -15.39
CA VAL A 167 0.78 -6.14 -15.10
C VAL A 167 0.96 -5.84 -13.63
N LEU A 168 1.74 -4.81 -13.30
CA LEU A 168 2.05 -4.44 -11.92
C LEU A 168 1.05 -3.42 -11.37
N THR A 169 0.54 -3.63 -10.16
CA THR A 169 -0.43 -2.74 -9.48
C THR A 169 0.04 -2.35 -8.08
N ASP A 170 -0.56 -1.31 -7.53
CA ASP A 170 -0.46 -0.93 -6.10
C ASP A 170 0.97 -0.61 -5.61
N TYR A 171 1.76 0.07 -6.45
CA TYR A 171 3.04 0.66 -6.07
C TYR A 171 3.12 2.15 -6.44
N THR A 172 3.81 2.91 -5.59
CA THR A 172 4.11 4.34 -5.80
C THR A 172 5.62 4.61 -5.89
N GLU A 173 6.45 3.65 -5.48
CA GLU A 173 7.91 3.73 -5.51
C GLU A 173 8.45 3.42 -6.91
N GLY A 174 9.53 4.07 -7.34
CA GLY A 174 10.15 3.78 -8.63
C GLY A 174 10.68 2.35 -8.71
N LEU A 175 10.50 1.68 -9.84
CA LEU A 175 11.09 0.36 -10.10
C LEU A 175 12.44 0.50 -10.82
N ALA A 176 13.47 -0.15 -10.27
CA ALA A 176 14.80 -0.26 -10.87
C ALA A 176 14.88 -1.43 -11.87
N SER A 177 14.18 -2.55 -11.61
CA SER A 177 14.05 -3.64 -12.59
C SER A 177 12.85 -4.55 -12.31
N VAL A 178 12.40 -5.24 -13.36
CA VAL A 178 11.45 -6.37 -13.31
C VAL A 178 12.10 -7.53 -14.03
N ARG A 179 11.96 -8.76 -13.52
CA ARG A 179 12.52 -9.98 -14.13
C ARG A 179 11.54 -11.15 -14.00
N LEU A 180 11.44 -11.95 -15.05
CA LEU A 180 10.98 -13.33 -14.95
C LEU A 180 12.15 -14.18 -14.46
N THR A 181 11.87 -15.13 -13.58
CA THR A 181 12.85 -15.95 -12.86
C THR A 181 12.28 -17.36 -12.65
N GLY A 182 13.15 -18.34 -12.34
CA GLY A 182 12.72 -19.71 -12.09
C GLY A 182 12.22 -20.44 -13.35
N LEU A 183 12.72 -20.04 -14.52
CA LEU A 183 12.39 -20.64 -15.81
C LEU A 183 13.23 -21.89 -16.10
N SER A 184 12.72 -22.78 -16.94
CA SER A 184 13.46 -23.96 -17.42
C SER A 184 14.63 -23.56 -18.32
N THR A 185 15.79 -24.21 -18.12
CA THR A 185 16.98 -24.07 -18.97
C THR A 185 17.04 -25.07 -20.12
N GLU A 186 15.96 -25.82 -20.36
CA GLU A 186 15.87 -26.79 -21.46
C GLU A 186 16.10 -26.13 -22.83
N GLY A 187 16.86 -26.80 -23.70
CA GLY A 187 17.26 -26.25 -25.01
C GLY A 187 18.21 -25.05 -24.92
N ASP A 188 18.97 -24.94 -23.83
CA ASP A 188 19.84 -23.79 -23.49
C ASP A 188 19.07 -22.46 -23.41
N ASN A 189 17.81 -22.49 -22.97
CA ASN A 189 17.05 -21.29 -22.67
C ASN A 189 17.49 -20.67 -21.34
N PRO A 190 17.26 -19.36 -21.13
CA PRO A 190 17.65 -18.68 -19.90
C PRO A 190 16.67 -18.95 -18.74
N ASP A 191 17.21 -19.13 -17.53
CA ASP A 191 16.48 -19.25 -16.26
C ASP A 191 15.88 -17.91 -15.77
N ILE A 192 16.43 -16.80 -16.28
CA ILE A 192 16.04 -15.42 -15.97
C ILE A 192 15.86 -14.63 -17.28
N ILE A 193 14.73 -13.93 -17.41
CA ILE A 193 14.47 -13.02 -18.53
C ILE A 193 14.16 -11.61 -18.03
N VAL A 194 14.87 -10.63 -18.59
CA VAL A 194 14.51 -9.20 -18.49
C VAL A 194 13.47 -8.90 -19.58
N PRO A 195 12.21 -8.59 -19.23
CA PRO A 195 11.13 -8.42 -20.20
C PRO A 195 11.20 -7.08 -20.95
N TYR A 196 10.54 -7.02 -22.10
CA TYR A 196 10.22 -5.79 -22.81
C TYR A 196 9.19 -4.98 -22.01
N SER A 197 9.38 -3.66 -21.90
CA SER A 197 8.38 -2.77 -21.30
C SER A 197 7.47 -2.20 -22.38
N LYS A 198 6.15 -2.42 -22.26
CA LYS A 198 5.14 -1.76 -23.12
C LYS A 198 4.71 -0.38 -22.57
N GLY A 199 5.38 0.12 -21.53
CA GLY A 199 5.03 1.37 -20.86
C GLY A 199 4.02 1.19 -19.71
N SER A 200 3.73 2.29 -19.01
CA SER A 200 2.97 2.31 -17.75
C SER A 200 3.52 1.29 -16.75
N ASN A 201 2.79 0.18 -16.53
CA ASN A 201 3.13 -0.86 -15.57
C ASN A 201 3.17 -2.27 -16.22
N THR A 202 3.24 -2.34 -17.56
CA THR A 202 3.07 -3.58 -18.31
C THR A 202 4.39 -4.04 -18.93
N TYR A 203 4.76 -5.29 -18.63
CA TYR A 203 5.98 -5.92 -19.10
C TYR A 203 5.62 -7.21 -19.85
N THR A 204 6.37 -7.55 -20.90
CA THR A 204 6.11 -8.74 -21.71
C THR A 204 7.41 -9.47 -22.03
N ALA A 205 7.39 -10.79 -21.97
CA ALA A 205 8.50 -11.65 -22.39
C ALA A 205 7.98 -12.79 -23.26
N LEU A 206 8.81 -13.22 -24.20
CA LEU A 206 8.67 -14.49 -24.88
C LEU A 206 9.51 -15.54 -24.16
N VAL A 207 8.94 -16.72 -23.98
CA VAL A 207 9.55 -17.84 -23.27
C VAL A 207 9.44 -19.10 -24.13
N ALA A 208 10.37 -20.06 -23.94
CA ALA A 208 10.17 -21.40 -24.47
C ALA A 208 8.95 -22.07 -23.77
N PRO A 209 8.13 -22.87 -24.48
CA PRO A 209 7.07 -23.65 -23.87
C PRO A 209 7.61 -24.53 -22.74
N GLN A 210 6.95 -24.50 -21.57
CA GLN A 210 7.45 -25.15 -20.36
C GLN A 210 6.36 -25.27 -19.29
N SER A 211 6.50 -26.25 -18.40
CA SER A 211 5.70 -26.38 -17.18
C SER A 211 6.33 -25.60 -16.03
N VAL A 212 5.57 -24.71 -15.39
CA VAL A 212 6.00 -23.97 -14.20
C VAL A 212 5.15 -24.38 -13.00
N ALA A 213 5.78 -24.94 -11.97
CA ALA A 213 5.10 -25.42 -10.78
C ALA A 213 4.55 -24.30 -9.89
N ALA A 214 3.52 -24.62 -9.08
CA ALA A 214 3.07 -23.74 -8.00
C ALA A 214 4.18 -23.54 -6.96
N GLY A 215 4.26 -22.35 -6.38
CA GLY A 215 5.28 -21.96 -5.40
C GLY A 215 6.62 -21.52 -6.00
N THR A 216 6.86 -21.74 -7.29
CA THR A 216 8.06 -21.27 -7.99
C THR A 216 8.18 -19.74 -7.90
N THR A 217 9.35 -19.26 -7.46
CA THR A 217 9.74 -17.84 -7.55
C THR A 217 9.75 -17.45 -9.02
N PHE A 218 8.89 -16.49 -9.39
CA PHE A 218 8.59 -16.23 -10.79
C PHE A 218 8.81 -14.77 -11.21
N ILE A 219 8.19 -13.79 -10.53
CA ILE A 219 8.39 -12.37 -10.88
C ILE A 219 9.15 -11.71 -9.75
N THR A 220 10.32 -11.17 -10.08
CA THR A 220 11.16 -10.43 -9.15
C THR A 220 11.18 -8.96 -9.57
N CYS A 221 10.69 -8.08 -8.69
CA CYS A 221 10.69 -6.62 -8.89
C CYS A 221 11.66 -5.99 -7.89
N THR A 222 12.62 -5.20 -8.37
CA THR A 222 13.54 -4.44 -7.51
C THR A 222 13.19 -2.96 -7.61
N PHE A 223 12.98 -2.32 -6.46
CA PHE A 223 12.68 -0.90 -6.34
C PHE A 223 13.96 -0.06 -6.38
N THR A 224 13.83 1.25 -6.67
CA THR A 224 14.96 2.20 -6.71
C THR A 224 15.63 2.41 -5.35
N ASN A 225 14.97 2.06 -4.24
CA ASN A 225 15.54 2.03 -2.89
C ASN A 225 16.26 0.69 -2.55
N GLY A 226 16.36 -0.25 -3.50
CA GLY A 226 17.00 -1.56 -3.31
C GLY A 226 16.11 -2.65 -2.69
N LYS A 227 14.89 -2.33 -2.25
CA LYS A 227 13.92 -3.36 -1.83
C LYS A 227 13.59 -4.29 -2.98
N THR A 228 13.32 -5.56 -2.68
CA THR A 228 12.95 -6.57 -3.68
C THR A 228 11.63 -7.23 -3.30
N PHE A 229 10.68 -7.23 -4.21
CA PHE A 229 9.44 -8.00 -4.13
C PHE A 229 9.56 -9.27 -4.97
N VAL A 230 9.10 -10.39 -4.42
CA VAL A 230 9.13 -11.69 -5.09
C VAL A 230 7.73 -12.29 -5.13
N TYR A 231 7.17 -12.38 -6.33
CA TYR A 231 5.96 -13.14 -6.62
C TYR A 231 6.28 -14.61 -6.83
N LYS A 232 5.51 -15.48 -6.18
CA LYS A 232 5.51 -16.93 -6.43
C LYS A 232 4.27 -17.34 -7.21
N MET A 233 4.44 -18.27 -8.14
CA MET A 233 3.34 -18.84 -8.92
C MET A 233 2.25 -19.42 -8.01
N LYS A 234 1.02 -18.91 -8.12
CA LYS A 234 -0.09 -19.36 -7.27
C LYS A 234 -0.53 -20.78 -7.60
N ASN A 235 -0.62 -21.08 -8.90
CA ASN A 235 -1.00 -22.38 -9.44
C ASN A 235 0.10 -22.86 -10.39
N ALA A 236 0.20 -24.17 -10.61
CA ALA A 236 1.01 -24.70 -11.70
C ALA A 236 0.41 -24.25 -13.05
N THR A 237 1.24 -24.08 -14.07
CA THR A 237 0.79 -23.69 -15.42
C THR A 237 1.72 -24.28 -16.47
N ASP A 238 1.14 -24.90 -17.49
CA ASP A 238 1.87 -25.40 -18.65
C ASP A 238 1.76 -24.38 -19.79
N TRP A 239 2.85 -23.63 -20.03
CA TRP A 239 2.91 -22.66 -21.11
C TRP A 239 3.13 -23.36 -22.45
N GLN A 240 2.15 -23.24 -23.34
CA GLN A 240 2.13 -23.86 -24.65
C GLN A 240 2.62 -22.92 -25.74
N ALA A 241 3.14 -23.48 -26.82
CA ALA A 241 3.48 -22.74 -28.04
C ALA A 241 2.28 -21.94 -28.57
N GLY A 242 2.46 -20.64 -28.80
CA GLY A 242 1.42 -19.67 -29.17
C GLY A 242 0.47 -19.25 -28.05
N GLY A 243 0.63 -19.80 -26.83
CA GLY A 243 -0.19 -19.46 -25.67
C GLY A 243 0.16 -18.10 -25.05
N GLU A 244 -0.85 -17.44 -24.49
CA GLU A 244 -0.70 -16.16 -23.79
C GLU A 244 -1.10 -16.23 -22.33
N TYR A 245 -0.24 -15.74 -21.44
CA TYR A 245 -0.40 -15.85 -19.99
C TYR A 245 -0.21 -14.49 -19.34
N THR A 246 -1.27 -13.93 -18.75
CA THR A 246 -1.23 -12.61 -18.10
C THR A 246 -1.30 -12.74 -16.58
N TYR A 247 -0.34 -12.13 -15.90
CA TYR A 247 -0.20 -12.13 -14.45
C TYR A 247 -0.34 -10.70 -13.91
N THR A 248 -1.50 -10.40 -13.31
CA THR A 248 -1.68 -9.16 -12.56
C THR A 248 -1.13 -9.34 -11.14
N VAL A 249 -0.15 -8.50 -10.78
CA VAL A 249 0.60 -8.62 -9.53
C VAL A 249 0.54 -7.31 -8.75
N SER A 250 -0.10 -7.36 -7.59
CA SER A 250 -0.08 -6.27 -6.62
C SER A 250 1.23 -6.27 -5.85
N LEU A 251 1.92 -5.13 -5.82
CA LEU A 251 3.11 -4.88 -5.01
C LEU A 251 2.77 -4.19 -3.68
N ALA A 252 1.50 -4.13 -3.28
CA ALA A 252 1.08 -3.48 -2.02
C ALA A 252 1.85 -4.00 -0.80
N ALA A 253 2.19 -5.29 -0.77
CA ALA A 253 2.97 -5.92 0.29
C ALA A 253 4.47 -5.53 0.33
N ALA A 254 4.96 -4.80 -0.68
CA ALA A 254 6.31 -4.23 -0.71
C ALA A 254 6.35 -2.73 -0.36
N LYS A 255 5.19 -2.06 -0.33
CA LYS A 255 5.08 -0.67 0.14
C LYS A 255 5.66 -0.59 1.55
N ASP A 256 6.47 0.42 1.82
CA ASP A 256 6.92 0.68 3.18
C ASP A 256 5.71 0.85 4.13
N PRO A 257 5.54 -0.02 5.14
CA PRO A 257 4.44 0.13 6.09
C PRO A 257 4.70 1.25 7.10
N GLY A 258 5.87 1.91 7.06
CA GLY A 258 6.25 2.97 8.00
C GLY A 258 6.68 2.46 9.38
N TYR A 259 6.89 1.15 9.52
CA TYR A 259 7.38 0.54 10.75
C TYR A 259 8.21 -0.72 10.46
N THR A 260 9.13 -1.07 11.36
CA THR A 260 9.75 -2.41 11.42
C THR A 260 9.07 -3.26 12.49
N ILE A 261 9.19 -4.58 12.37
CA ILE A 261 8.80 -5.52 13.43
C ILE A 261 10.10 -6.15 13.94
N GLU A 262 10.40 -5.91 15.20
CA GLU A 262 11.59 -6.40 15.88
C GLU A 262 11.48 -7.90 16.21
N GLY A 263 12.60 -8.57 16.46
CA GLY A 263 12.63 -10.02 16.70
C GLY A 263 11.84 -10.51 17.95
N ASN A 264 11.42 -9.58 18.82
CA ASN A 264 10.55 -9.82 19.98
C ASN A 264 9.06 -9.54 19.69
N GLY A 265 8.70 -9.12 18.48
CA GLY A 265 7.34 -8.74 18.07
C GLY A 265 6.93 -7.29 18.35
N SER A 266 7.82 -6.41 18.85
CA SER A 266 7.52 -4.97 18.97
C SER A 266 7.60 -4.25 17.62
N TYR A 267 6.83 -3.18 17.48
CA TYR A 267 6.74 -2.38 16.26
C TYR A 267 7.52 -1.08 16.46
N THR A 268 8.52 -0.83 15.61
CA THR A 268 9.29 0.43 15.66
C THR A 268 8.84 1.32 14.51
N VAL A 269 8.14 2.41 14.84
CA VAL A 269 7.51 3.32 13.90
C VAL A 269 8.51 4.34 13.37
N THR A 270 8.56 4.43 12.05
CA THR A 270 9.50 5.21 11.25
C THR A 270 8.79 6.13 10.23
N SER A 271 7.48 6.36 10.33
CA SER A 271 6.78 7.45 9.61
C SER A 271 5.39 7.76 10.18
N ALA A 272 4.79 8.87 9.73
CA ALA A 272 3.39 9.21 9.98
C ALA A 272 2.42 8.12 9.50
N ASP A 273 2.64 7.62 8.27
CA ASP A 273 1.86 6.51 7.72
C ASP A 273 2.06 5.24 8.58
N GLY A 274 3.26 5.03 9.12
CA GLY A 274 3.55 3.97 10.08
C GLY A 274 2.76 4.06 11.38
N LEU A 275 2.68 5.26 11.95
CA LEU A 275 1.90 5.51 13.17
C LEU A 275 0.41 5.26 12.93
N ILE A 276 -0.11 5.66 11.76
CA ILE A 276 -1.49 5.38 11.33
C ILE A 276 -1.70 3.87 11.15
N ASN A 277 -0.79 3.17 10.45
CA ASN A 277 -0.91 1.74 10.20
C ASN A 277 -0.88 0.92 11.50
N VAL A 278 -0.04 1.26 12.50
CA VAL A 278 -0.08 0.57 13.81
C VAL A 278 -1.35 0.90 14.61
N ALA A 279 -1.93 2.10 14.45
CA ALA A 279 -3.24 2.42 15.02
C ALA A 279 -4.34 1.55 14.40
N GLU A 280 -4.33 1.33 13.09
CA GLU A 280 -5.23 0.39 12.41
C GLU A 280 -5.06 -1.05 12.92
N LEU A 281 -3.83 -1.51 13.15
CA LEU A 281 -3.57 -2.84 13.72
C LEU A 281 -4.18 -3.00 15.12
N VAL A 282 -4.00 -2.02 16.02
CA VAL A 282 -4.59 -2.03 17.37
C VAL A 282 -6.11 -2.02 17.29
N ASN A 283 -6.67 -1.14 16.45
CA ASN A 283 -8.10 -1.01 16.24
C ASN A 283 -8.73 -2.20 15.47
N GLY A 284 -7.91 -3.03 14.81
CA GLY A 284 -8.26 -4.33 14.27
C GLY A 284 -8.10 -5.50 15.24
N GLY A 285 -7.78 -5.23 16.51
CA GLY A 285 -7.74 -6.22 17.60
C GLY A 285 -6.35 -6.61 18.12
N LYS A 286 -5.25 -6.15 17.51
CA LYS A 286 -3.87 -6.36 18.02
C LYS A 286 -3.56 -5.44 19.21
N THR A 287 -4.36 -5.55 20.26
CA THR A 287 -4.40 -4.59 21.38
C THR A 287 -3.15 -4.57 22.27
N ASP A 288 -2.33 -5.61 22.24
CA ASP A 288 -1.20 -5.87 23.15
C ASP A 288 0.19 -5.63 22.53
N ILE A 289 0.26 -5.17 21.28
CA ILE A 289 1.55 -4.89 20.61
C ILE A 289 2.29 -3.74 21.29
N ASN A 290 3.59 -3.93 21.53
CA ASN A 290 4.47 -2.85 21.99
C ASN A 290 4.91 -2.01 20.78
N ILE A 291 4.88 -0.68 20.94
CA ILE A 291 5.17 0.30 19.88
C ILE A 291 6.27 1.24 20.38
N THR A 292 7.26 1.54 19.55
CA THR A 292 8.27 2.58 19.84
C THR A 292 8.39 3.54 18.67
N LEU A 293 8.75 4.80 18.93
CA LEU A 293 9.15 5.74 17.88
C LEU A 293 10.67 5.71 17.68
N ASP A 294 11.13 5.72 16.42
CA ASP A 294 12.56 5.87 16.06
C ASP A 294 12.94 7.31 15.68
N LYS A 295 11.92 8.15 15.41
CA LYS A 295 12.07 9.57 15.07
C LYS A 295 10.78 10.34 15.32
N ASP A 296 10.89 11.65 15.19
CA ASP A 296 9.75 12.56 15.24
C ASP A 296 8.77 12.32 14.07
N ILE A 297 7.48 12.48 14.36
CA ILE A 297 6.36 12.17 13.48
C ILE A 297 5.53 13.42 13.24
N ASP A 298 5.41 13.83 11.98
CA ASP A 298 4.53 14.95 11.57
C ASP A 298 3.18 14.40 11.07
N LEU A 299 2.10 14.70 11.79
CA LEU A 299 0.72 14.35 11.43
C LEU A 299 -0.03 15.51 10.77
N THR A 300 0.63 16.61 10.42
CA THR A 300 0.01 17.78 9.79
C THR A 300 -0.72 17.38 8.50
N GLY A 301 -2.03 17.66 8.44
CA GLY A 301 -2.88 17.32 7.28
C GLY A 301 -3.18 15.82 7.10
N LYS A 302 -2.78 14.95 8.03
CA LYS A 302 -3.13 13.52 8.04
C LYS A 302 -4.44 13.30 8.79
N GLY A 303 -5.28 12.40 8.27
CA GLY A 303 -6.43 11.89 9.03
C GLY A 303 -5.96 11.01 10.19
N TRP A 304 -6.61 11.12 11.34
CA TRP A 304 -6.26 10.36 12.55
C TRP A 304 -7.46 9.65 13.16
N THR A 305 -7.27 8.37 13.48
CA THR A 305 -8.18 7.56 14.30
C THR A 305 -7.41 7.19 15.57
N PRO A 306 -7.91 7.53 16.78
CA PRO A 306 -7.19 7.26 18.02
C PRO A 306 -6.80 5.78 18.19
N ILE A 307 -5.63 5.53 18.77
CA ILE A 307 -5.20 4.16 19.10
C ILE A 307 -6.07 3.62 20.23
N GLY A 308 -6.82 2.54 19.95
CA GLY A 308 -7.79 1.94 20.86
C GLY A 308 -9.08 2.75 20.97
N THR A 309 -9.97 2.61 20.00
CA THR A 309 -11.19 3.44 19.87
C THR A 309 -12.35 3.09 20.81
N ASN A 310 -12.38 1.89 21.41
CA ASN A 310 -13.55 1.37 22.10
C ASN A 310 -13.21 0.34 23.20
N TYR A 311 -14.25 -0.19 23.87
CA TYR A 311 -14.13 -1.13 24.99
C TYR A 311 -13.54 -2.51 24.63
N GLU A 312 -13.63 -2.97 23.38
CA GLU A 312 -13.01 -4.22 22.93
C GLU A 312 -11.54 -4.00 22.55
N ASN A 313 -11.29 -2.89 21.85
CA ASN A 313 -9.97 -2.54 21.28
C ASN A 313 -9.10 -1.66 22.20
N ARG A 314 -9.36 -1.62 23.51
CA ARG A 314 -8.53 -0.88 24.48
C ARG A 314 -7.05 -1.28 24.34
N TYR A 315 -6.16 -0.29 24.28
CA TYR A 315 -4.73 -0.55 24.13
C TYR A 315 -4.13 -1.10 25.44
N LYS A 316 -3.46 -2.26 25.36
CA LYS A 316 -2.89 -3.03 26.46
C LYS A 316 -1.35 -3.10 26.40
N GLY A 317 -0.76 -2.75 25.25
CA GLY A 317 0.69 -2.74 25.06
C GLY A 317 1.37 -1.53 25.69
N THR A 318 2.68 -1.44 25.49
CA THR A 318 3.49 -0.25 25.82
C THR A 318 3.79 0.55 24.57
N PHE A 319 3.38 1.82 24.55
CA PHE A 319 3.85 2.82 23.60
C PHE A 319 4.97 3.64 24.26
N ASP A 320 6.18 3.59 23.70
CA ASP A 320 7.34 4.35 24.15
C ASP A 320 7.78 5.33 23.05
N GLY A 321 7.44 6.61 23.21
CA GLY A 321 7.86 7.66 22.28
C GLY A 321 9.36 7.92 22.30
N ARG A 322 10.12 7.38 23.27
CA ARG A 322 11.58 7.54 23.42
C ARG A 322 12.07 9.01 23.45
N GLY A 323 11.18 9.95 23.74
CA GLY A 323 11.44 11.40 23.74
C GLY A 323 11.17 12.08 22.38
N HIS A 324 10.70 11.35 21.38
CA HIS A 324 10.34 11.89 20.07
C HIS A 324 9.04 12.71 20.10
N THR A 325 8.97 13.63 19.16
CA THR A 325 7.84 14.55 18.99
C THR A 325 6.81 14.00 18.01
N ILE A 326 5.53 14.08 18.35
CA ILE A 326 4.40 13.92 17.44
C ILE A 326 3.78 15.30 17.23
N LYS A 327 3.92 15.86 16.04
CA LYS A 327 3.52 17.24 15.71
C LYS A 327 2.23 17.30 14.91
N GLY A 328 1.43 18.36 15.12
CA GLY A 328 0.39 18.78 14.18
C GLY A 328 -0.87 17.90 14.15
N LEU A 329 -1.03 17.01 15.13
CA LEU A 329 -2.22 16.16 15.26
C LEU A 329 -3.49 17.02 15.32
N THR A 330 -4.31 16.95 14.27
CA THR A 330 -5.57 17.71 14.16
C THR A 330 -6.75 16.76 14.10
N VAL A 331 -7.69 16.88 15.04
CA VAL A 331 -8.86 16.01 15.16
C VAL A 331 -10.11 16.85 15.44
N THR A 332 -11.15 16.69 14.64
CA THR A 332 -12.50 17.20 14.93
C THR A 332 -13.48 16.05 14.77
N THR A 333 -14.10 15.60 15.87
CA THR A 333 -14.96 14.40 15.87
C THR A 333 -16.16 14.52 16.82
N ASN A 334 -17.06 13.53 16.77
CA ASN A 334 -18.13 13.29 17.74
C ASN A 334 -17.85 12.04 18.62
N ASP A 335 -16.66 11.45 18.51
CA ASP A 335 -16.28 10.23 19.22
C ASP A 335 -16.20 10.41 20.73
N GLN A 336 -16.50 9.33 21.45
CA GLN A 336 -16.50 9.29 22.91
C GLN A 336 -15.09 9.43 23.50
N PHE A 337 -14.09 8.80 22.88
CA PHE A 337 -12.73 8.67 23.41
C PHE A 337 -11.73 9.26 22.42
N VAL A 338 -11.14 10.41 22.75
CA VAL A 338 -10.36 11.20 21.78
C VAL A 338 -9.00 11.61 22.34
N GLY A 339 -7.96 11.42 21.52
CA GLY A 339 -6.56 11.74 21.79
C GLY A 339 -5.65 11.08 20.76
N LEU A 340 -4.33 11.05 21.01
CA LEU A 340 -3.45 10.09 20.35
C LEU A 340 -3.96 8.65 20.59
N PHE A 341 -4.27 8.34 21.85
CA PHE A 341 -5.00 7.15 22.26
C PHE A 341 -6.44 7.48 22.61
N GLY A 342 -7.37 6.62 22.21
CA GLY A 342 -8.77 6.73 22.66
C GLY A 342 -8.90 6.19 24.08
N TYR A 343 -8.63 4.89 24.23
CA TYR A 343 -8.86 4.14 25.46
C TYR A 343 -7.66 3.25 25.81
N LEU A 344 -6.97 3.58 26.90
CA LEU A 344 -5.90 2.78 27.50
C LEU A 344 -6.45 1.79 28.55
N ASP A 345 -6.15 0.51 28.40
CA ASP A 345 -6.49 -0.54 29.36
C ASP A 345 -5.63 -0.46 30.63
N ARG A 346 -5.96 -1.25 31.66
CA ARG A 346 -5.20 -1.32 32.92
C ARG A 346 -3.78 -1.87 32.74
N ALA A 347 -3.55 -2.70 31.72
CA ALA A 347 -2.21 -3.16 31.33
C ALA A 347 -1.44 -2.15 30.47
N GLY A 348 -2.17 -1.23 29.81
CA GLY A 348 -1.60 -0.31 28.84
C GLY A 348 -0.68 0.74 29.47
N THR A 349 0.40 1.06 28.76
CA THR A 349 1.34 2.13 29.14
C THR A 349 1.62 3.04 27.95
N VAL A 350 1.55 4.35 28.15
CA VAL A 350 2.00 5.35 27.17
C VAL A 350 3.05 6.23 27.84
N LYS A 351 4.26 6.30 27.27
CA LYS A 351 5.34 7.04 27.89
C LYS A 351 6.30 7.73 26.92
N ASN A 352 7.02 8.74 27.43
CA ASN A 352 8.08 9.46 26.72
C ASN A 352 7.61 10.12 25.41
N VAL A 353 6.43 10.73 25.39
CA VAL A 353 5.82 11.32 24.18
C VAL A 353 5.72 12.83 24.28
N VAL A 354 6.26 13.56 23.30
CA VAL A 354 6.09 15.00 23.16
C VAL A 354 5.01 15.27 22.11
N MET A 355 3.82 15.71 22.52
CA MET A 355 2.77 16.15 21.60
C MET A 355 2.91 17.66 21.34
N GLU A 356 3.24 18.05 20.12
CA GLU A 356 3.48 19.45 19.74
C GLU A 356 2.40 19.99 18.79
N ASP A 357 1.93 21.22 19.04
CA ASP A 357 0.99 21.97 18.18
C ASP A 357 -0.32 21.23 17.86
N ILE A 358 -0.81 20.37 18.76
CA ILE A 358 -2.02 19.57 18.50
C ILE A 358 -3.28 20.43 18.55
N GLN A 359 -4.30 20.06 17.78
CA GLN A 359 -5.61 20.72 17.76
C GLN A 359 -6.70 19.66 17.83
N ILE A 360 -7.16 19.33 19.04
CA ILE A 360 -8.17 18.28 19.26
C ILE A 360 -9.50 18.90 19.68
N THR A 361 -10.59 18.54 19.01
CA THR A 361 -11.96 18.93 19.31
C THR A 361 -12.90 17.73 19.27
N SER A 362 -13.57 17.43 20.39
CA SER A 362 -14.69 16.48 20.43
C SER A 362 -16.00 17.20 20.76
N ASN A 363 -16.99 17.04 19.88
CA ASN A 363 -18.35 17.56 20.08
C ASN A 363 -19.30 16.50 20.67
N HIS A 364 -18.77 15.47 21.32
CA HIS A 364 -19.55 14.35 21.84
C HIS A 364 -20.56 14.79 22.93
N VAL A 365 -21.86 14.75 22.62
CA VAL A 365 -22.91 15.35 23.46
C VAL A 365 -23.28 14.58 24.73
N LEU A 366 -22.82 13.34 24.90
CA LEU A 366 -23.17 12.51 26.06
C LEU A 366 -22.18 12.73 27.22
N MET A 367 -22.65 12.49 28.44
CA MET A 367 -21.89 12.58 29.71
C MET A 367 -20.80 11.49 29.87
N SER A 368 -20.44 10.83 28.77
CA SER A 368 -19.45 9.78 28.65
C SER A 368 -18.24 10.20 27.78
N GLY A 369 -18.22 11.43 27.27
CA GLY A 369 -17.12 11.99 26.49
C GLY A 369 -15.85 12.21 27.33
N ASN A 370 -14.72 11.77 26.79
CA ASN A 370 -13.39 11.82 27.39
C ASN A 370 -12.38 12.26 26.33
N THR A 371 -11.84 13.48 26.46
CA THR A 371 -10.88 14.06 25.49
C THR A 371 -9.58 14.43 26.18
N GLY A 372 -8.45 13.93 25.67
CA GLY A 372 -7.11 14.31 26.14
C GLY A 372 -6.11 14.40 25.01
N GLY A 373 -5.05 15.20 25.15
CA GLY A 373 -4.02 15.30 24.11
C GLY A 373 -3.31 13.98 23.84
N VAL A 374 -3.00 13.23 24.90
CA VAL A 374 -2.35 11.91 24.83
C VAL A 374 -3.38 10.79 24.88
N VAL A 375 -4.31 10.81 25.84
CA VAL A 375 -5.29 9.72 26.04
C VAL A 375 -6.68 10.26 26.36
N GLY A 376 -7.72 9.78 25.68
CA GLY A 376 -9.11 10.08 26.04
C GLY A 376 -9.48 9.53 27.43
N SER A 377 -9.60 8.21 27.54
CA SER A 377 -9.91 7.47 28.77
C SER A 377 -8.80 6.48 29.11
N SER A 378 -8.44 6.37 30.38
CA SER A 378 -7.32 5.51 30.81
C SER A 378 -7.65 4.73 32.08
N TRP A 379 -7.13 3.50 32.17
CA TRP A 379 -6.99 2.72 33.40
C TRP A 379 -5.53 2.36 33.72
N GLY A 380 -4.61 2.67 32.79
CA GLY A 380 -3.21 2.29 32.81
C GLY A 380 -2.29 3.43 33.24
N THR A 381 -1.03 3.37 32.78
CA THR A 381 0.02 4.32 33.14
C THR A 381 0.30 5.30 32.01
N ILE A 382 0.36 6.59 32.33
CA ILE A 382 0.82 7.65 31.44
C ILE A 382 2.03 8.30 32.11
N GLU A 383 3.22 8.22 31.51
CA GLU A 383 4.49 8.66 32.12
C GLU A 383 5.31 9.55 31.18
N ASN A 384 5.86 10.67 31.66
CA ASN A 384 6.76 11.53 30.86
C ASN A 384 6.15 11.93 29.50
N CYS A 385 4.90 12.43 29.52
CA CYS A 385 4.24 12.94 28.32
C CYS A 385 3.94 14.43 28.45
N SER A 386 4.28 15.22 27.43
CA SER A 386 4.04 16.67 27.40
C SER A 386 3.13 17.05 26.24
N VAL A 387 2.26 18.05 26.42
CA VAL A 387 1.33 18.51 25.38
C VAL A 387 1.38 20.03 25.19
N SER A 388 1.44 20.50 23.95
CA SER A 388 1.18 21.89 23.53
C SER A 388 0.11 21.96 22.43
N GLY A 389 -0.53 23.12 22.27
CA GLY A 389 -1.62 23.33 21.30
C GLY A 389 -2.98 23.60 21.98
N SER A 390 -4.05 22.96 21.51
CA SER A 390 -5.38 23.05 22.12
C SER A 390 -6.11 21.70 22.22
N VAL A 391 -6.89 21.56 23.29
CA VAL A 391 -7.74 20.39 23.55
C VAL A 391 -9.12 20.87 23.99
N SER A 392 -10.14 20.58 23.18
CA SER A 392 -11.54 20.96 23.40
C SER A 392 -12.44 19.72 23.44
N GLY A 393 -13.34 19.65 24.40
CA GLY A 393 -14.29 18.55 24.54
C GLY A 393 -15.52 18.94 25.38
N THR A 394 -16.33 17.97 25.78
CA THR A 394 -17.56 18.23 26.55
C THR A 394 -17.38 17.84 28.03
N ASN A 395 -17.46 16.54 28.34
CA ASN A 395 -17.63 16.07 29.71
C ASN A 395 -16.31 16.00 30.52
N CYS A 396 -15.35 15.12 30.20
CA CYS A 396 -14.04 15.14 30.86
C CYS A 396 -12.95 15.55 29.86
N VAL A 397 -12.31 16.70 30.08
CA VAL A 397 -11.29 17.26 29.18
C VAL A 397 -10.02 17.58 29.96
N GLY A 398 -8.89 17.04 29.51
CA GLY A 398 -7.58 17.36 30.07
C GLY A 398 -6.53 17.59 29.00
N GLY A 399 -5.52 18.42 29.26
CA GLY A 399 -4.44 18.62 28.29
C GLY A 399 -3.69 17.32 27.97
N VAL A 400 -3.45 16.46 28.97
CA VAL A 400 -2.81 15.14 28.80
C VAL A 400 -3.85 14.03 28.69
N VAL A 401 -4.79 13.95 29.64
CA VAL A 401 -5.77 12.86 29.72
C VAL A 401 -7.18 13.36 30.03
N GLY A 402 -8.19 12.88 29.30
CA GLY A 402 -9.59 13.23 29.56
C GLY A 402 -10.07 12.70 30.91
N GLY A 403 -10.08 11.37 31.07
CA GLY A 403 -10.46 10.71 32.33
C GLY A 403 -9.55 9.54 32.70
N GLN A 404 -8.82 9.66 33.81
CA GLN A 404 -8.00 8.59 34.38
C GLN A 404 -8.78 7.84 35.47
N LYS A 405 -9.28 6.65 35.15
CA LYS A 405 -10.18 5.83 35.98
C LYS A 405 -9.45 4.93 36.98
N ALA A 406 -8.19 4.61 36.72
CA ALA A 406 -7.31 3.85 37.61
C ALA A 406 -5.85 4.22 37.31
N GLY A 407 -4.88 3.35 37.63
CA GLY A 407 -3.49 3.51 37.18
C GLY A 407 -2.81 4.78 37.70
N SER A 408 -1.96 5.38 36.87
CA SER A 408 -1.11 6.51 37.28
C SER A 408 -0.84 7.53 36.17
N ILE A 409 -0.62 8.79 36.55
CA ILE A 409 -0.13 9.88 35.70
C ILE A 409 1.14 10.40 36.36
N ILE A 410 2.30 10.25 35.71
CA ILE A 410 3.60 10.47 36.35
C ILE A 410 4.49 11.35 35.47
N GLY A 411 4.91 12.50 35.99
CA GLY A 411 5.84 13.39 35.28
C GLY A 411 5.29 13.97 33.96
N CYS A 412 3.96 14.08 33.84
CA CYS A 412 3.31 14.61 32.64
C CYS A 412 3.09 16.12 32.73
N SER A 413 3.12 16.81 31.58
CA SER A 413 2.94 18.25 31.52
C SER A 413 2.01 18.72 30.40
N SER A 414 1.41 19.90 30.58
CA SER A 414 0.58 20.53 29.55
C SER A 414 0.76 22.04 29.51
N SER A 415 1.10 22.55 28.33
CA SER A 415 1.03 23.96 27.96
C SER A 415 -0.17 24.27 27.06
N ALA A 416 -0.97 23.25 26.71
CA ALA A 416 -2.12 23.39 25.83
C ALA A 416 -3.26 24.17 26.48
N THR A 417 -3.99 24.95 25.68
CA THR A 417 -5.24 25.59 26.09
C THR A 417 -6.34 24.53 26.14
N VAL A 418 -6.98 24.35 27.30
CA VAL A 418 -7.98 23.30 27.54
C VAL A 418 -9.37 23.90 27.67
N LYS A 419 -10.34 23.36 26.92
CA LYS A 419 -11.74 23.80 26.93
C LYS A 419 -12.70 22.64 27.16
N GLY A 420 -13.71 22.84 27.99
CA GLY A 420 -14.84 21.92 28.04
C GLY A 420 -15.96 22.36 28.97
N THR A 421 -17.01 21.55 29.10
CA THR A 421 -18.26 22.00 29.73
C THR A 421 -18.46 21.50 31.16
N ARG A 422 -17.86 20.36 31.56
CA ARG A 422 -18.08 19.79 32.91
C ARG A 422 -16.84 19.62 33.80
N TYR A 423 -15.94 18.70 33.46
CA TYR A 423 -14.74 18.39 34.26
C TYR A 423 -13.51 18.73 33.42
N VAL A 424 -12.90 19.87 33.68
CA VAL A 424 -11.86 20.45 32.82
C VAL A 424 -10.61 20.73 33.65
N GLY A 425 -9.45 20.23 33.20
CA GLY A 425 -8.19 20.54 33.87
C GLY A 425 -6.97 20.59 32.97
N GLY A 426 -5.95 21.34 33.36
CA GLY A 426 -4.76 21.55 32.54
C GLY A 426 -4.02 20.25 32.19
N VAL A 427 -3.94 19.28 33.11
CA VAL A 427 -3.41 17.93 32.85
C VAL A 427 -4.54 16.92 32.69
N ALA A 428 -5.51 16.89 33.60
CA ALA A 428 -6.56 15.87 33.62
C ALA A 428 -7.97 16.45 33.83
N GLY A 429 -8.96 15.99 33.05
CA GLY A 429 -10.36 16.35 33.31
C GLY A 429 -10.87 15.69 34.60
N GLU A 430 -10.75 14.37 34.68
CA GLU A 430 -11.05 13.57 35.87
C GLU A 430 -9.85 12.67 36.23
N LYS A 431 -9.52 12.58 37.53
CA LYS A 431 -8.50 11.66 38.04
C LYS A 431 -8.99 10.86 39.25
N GLN A 432 -9.10 9.55 39.08
CA GLN A 432 -9.27 8.55 40.15
C GLN A 432 -7.95 7.82 40.49
N GLY A 433 -7.04 7.67 39.51
CA GLY A 433 -5.70 7.10 39.70
C GLY A 433 -4.74 8.00 40.49
N THR A 434 -3.49 7.58 40.65
CA THR A 434 -2.46 8.40 41.32
C THR A 434 -1.89 9.46 40.37
N MET A 435 -1.58 10.67 40.85
CA MET A 435 -0.84 11.68 40.07
C MET A 435 0.39 12.17 40.81
N ILE A 436 1.55 12.14 40.16
CA ILE A 436 2.85 12.49 40.75
C ILE A 436 3.64 13.37 39.78
N ALA A 437 4.30 14.43 40.27
CA ALA A 437 5.24 15.25 39.50
C ALA A 437 4.65 15.91 38.23
N CYS A 438 3.34 16.15 38.17
CA CYS A 438 2.67 16.67 36.98
C CYS A 438 2.46 18.19 37.05
N TYR A 439 2.42 18.86 35.89
CA TYR A 439 2.15 20.31 35.87
C TYR A 439 1.41 20.84 34.65
N ALA A 440 0.72 21.98 34.84
CA ALA A 440 0.04 22.69 33.76
C ALA A 440 0.41 24.18 33.71
N THR A 441 0.65 24.71 32.52
CA THR A 441 0.90 26.14 32.28
C THR A 441 -0.08 26.78 31.30
N GLY A 442 -0.81 25.98 30.52
CA GLY A 442 -1.84 26.46 29.59
C GLY A 442 -3.14 26.86 30.29
N ASP A 443 -3.88 27.79 29.69
CA ASP A 443 -5.14 28.30 30.23
C ASP A 443 -6.28 27.27 30.11
N VAL A 444 -7.20 27.31 31.06
CA VAL A 444 -8.37 26.44 31.15
C VAL A 444 -9.65 27.28 31.07
N THR A 445 -10.58 26.89 30.19
CA THR A 445 -11.90 27.52 30.08
C THR A 445 -13.01 26.48 30.27
N LEU A 446 -13.86 26.73 31.27
CA LEU A 446 -15.09 26.00 31.51
C LEU A 446 -16.25 26.69 30.77
N GLU A 447 -16.71 26.10 29.68
CA GLU A 447 -17.79 26.63 28.84
C GLU A 447 -19.15 26.12 29.37
N ILE A 448 -19.86 26.98 30.10
CA ILE A 448 -21.07 26.61 30.84
C ILE A 448 -22.27 26.55 29.90
N ASP A 449 -22.71 25.33 29.58
CA ASP A 449 -23.81 25.05 28.66
C ASP A 449 -25.12 24.58 29.33
N SER A 450 -25.08 24.24 30.62
CA SER A 450 -26.17 23.52 31.28
C SER A 450 -26.21 23.67 32.81
N GLN A 451 -27.40 23.48 33.38
CA GLN A 451 -27.66 23.54 34.82
C GLN A 451 -27.16 22.27 35.53
N ARG A 452 -25.85 22.17 35.74
CA ARG A 452 -25.18 21.04 36.38
C ARG A 452 -24.08 21.50 37.34
N ASP A 453 -23.56 20.56 38.12
CA ASP A 453 -22.32 20.74 38.89
C ASP A 453 -21.12 20.61 37.95
N LEU A 454 -20.37 21.72 37.82
CA LEU A 454 -19.26 21.88 36.88
C LEU A 454 -17.98 22.23 37.64
N SER A 455 -16.84 21.72 37.18
CA SER A 455 -15.58 21.78 37.90
C SER A 455 -14.38 22.03 36.97
N GLY A 456 -13.73 23.17 37.17
CA GLY A 456 -12.53 23.61 36.44
C GLY A 456 -11.35 23.79 37.38
N GLY A 457 -10.24 23.10 37.13
CA GLY A 457 -9.02 23.22 37.93
C GLY A 457 -7.78 23.41 37.07
N GLY A 458 -6.82 24.23 37.52
CA GLY A 458 -5.61 24.52 36.73
C GLY A 458 -4.80 23.26 36.39
N LEU A 459 -4.83 22.23 37.24
CA LEU A 459 -4.21 20.93 37.02
C LEU A 459 -5.25 19.84 36.74
N VAL A 460 -6.28 19.72 37.60
CA VAL A 460 -7.31 18.67 37.52
C VAL A 460 -8.71 19.25 37.71
N GLY A 461 -9.66 18.89 36.85
CA GLY A 461 -11.07 19.24 37.02
C GLY A 461 -11.67 18.56 38.26
N PHE A 462 -11.83 17.23 38.20
CA PHE A 462 -12.31 16.42 39.31
C PHE A 462 -11.21 15.50 39.87
N ASN A 463 -10.86 15.66 41.16
CA ASN A 463 -9.88 14.85 41.87
C ASN A 463 -10.55 13.88 42.88
N GLY A 464 -10.55 12.59 42.57
CA GLY A 464 -11.00 11.50 43.44
C GLY A 464 -9.98 10.36 43.55
N GLY A 465 -10.36 9.28 44.26
CA GLY A 465 -9.53 8.09 44.41
C GLY A 465 -8.18 8.37 45.10
N ASN A 466 -7.07 8.03 44.45
CA ASN A 466 -5.72 8.18 45.01
C ASN A 466 -5.25 9.65 45.01
N GLY A 467 -4.28 9.96 45.87
CA GLY A 467 -3.79 11.33 46.07
C GLY A 467 -3.03 11.95 44.89
N VAL A 468 -2.79 13.26 45.01
CA VAL A 468 -1.94 14.07 44.13
C VAL A 468 -0.68 14.50 44.89
N LEU A 469 0.49 14.24 44.33
CA LEU A 469 1.79 14.47 44.98
C LEU A 469 2.72 15.33 44.14
N ALA A 470 3.21 16.43 44.72
CA ALA A 470 4.23 17.29 44.12
C ALA A 470 3.87 17.75 42.70
N CYS A 471 2.73 18.43 42.55
CA CYS A 471 2.22 18.93 41.26
C CYS A 471 1.94 20.43 41.30
N TYR A 472 1.96 21.12 40.15
CA TYR A 472 1.61 22.54 40.12
C TYR A 472 0.83 23.02 38.89
N ALA A 473 0.17 24.18 39.00
CA ALA A 473 -0.51 24.83 37.89
C ALA A 473 -0.30 26.36 37.84
N THR A 474 -0.07 26.90 36.64
CA THR A 474 0.14 28.35 36.44
C THR A 474 -0.78 28.97 35.38
N GLY A 475 -1.53 28.16 34.64
CA GLY A 475 -2.56 28.66 33.74
C GLY A 475 -3.70 29.35 34.50
N ASN A 476 -4.40 30.25 33.82
CA ASN A 476 -5.63 30.85 34.32
C ASN A 476 -6.78 29.87 34.14
N VAL A 477 -7.63 29.71 35.15
CA VAL A 477 -8.92 29.03 35.01
C VAL A 477 -10.02 30.06 34.91
N THR A 478 -10.84 29.94 33.88
CA THR A 478 -11.90 30.88 33.50
C THR A 478 -13.19 30.14 33.20
N SER A 479 -14.31 30.85 33.18
CA SER A 479 -15.58 30.30 32.67
C SER A 479 -16.33 31.30 31.81
N THR A 480 -17.07 30.78 30.85
CA THR A 480 -18.01 31.52 30.00
C THR A 480 -19.42 30.94 30.19
N GLY A 481 -20.47 31.72 29.91
CA GLY A 481 -21.86 31.29 30.13
C GLY A 481 -22.37 31.48 31.56
N SER A 482 -23.50 30.85 31.89
CA SER A 482 -24.14 30.95 33.22
C SER A 482 -24.83 29.64 33.62
N SER A 483 -24.64 29.24 34.88
CA SER A 483 -25.26 28.03 35.48
C SER A 483 -26.16 28.43 36.64
N THR A 484 -27.14 27.60 36.94
CA THR A 484 -27.88 27.61 38.21
C THR A 484 -27.50 26.45 39.13
N GLY A 485 -26.56 25.58 38.70
CA GLY A 485 -25.91 24.55 39.52
C GLY A 485 -24.60 25.06 40.13
N ASN A 486 -23.88 24.21 40.85
CA ASN A 486 -22.62 24.62 41.47
C ASN A 486 -21.49 24.69 40.43
N VAL A 487 -20.73 25.79 40.43
CA VAL A 487 -19.59 25.98 39.54
C VAL A 487 -18.33 26.18 40.39
N HIS A 488 -17.45 25.19 40.37
CA HIS A 488 -16.23 25.16 41.18
C HIS A 488 -15.02 25.45 40.28
N ILE A 489 -14.35 26.59 40.49
CA ILE A 489 -13.25 27.06 39.64
C ILE A 489 -12.06 27.46 40.51
N PHE A 490 -10.91 26.83 40.28
CA PHE A 490 -9.77 26.90 41.17
C PHE A 490 -8.43 26.81 40.45
N GLY A 491 -7.38 27.36 41.06
CA GLY A 491 -6.04 27.39 40.46
C GLY A 491 -5.32 26.04 40.36
N LEU A 492 -5.72 25.02 41.12
CA LEU A 492 -5.10 23.69 41.10
C LEU A 492 -6.12 22.59 40.80
N LEU A 493 -7.09 22.37 41.69
CA LEU A 493 -8.09 21.30 41.61
C LEU A 493 -9.48 21.91 41.67
N GLY A 494 -10.37 21.58 40.74
CA GLY A 494 -11.75 22.05 40.76
C GLY A 494 -12.53 21.44 41.93
N ASP A 495 -12.70 20.12 41.91
CA ASP A 495 -13.32 19.31 42.95
C ASP A 495 -12.26 18.42 43.60
N ASN A 496 -12.25 18.32 44.94
CA ASN A 496 -11.27 17.50 45.67
C ASN A 496 -11.90 16.59 46.72
N TYR A 497 -11.65 15.28 46.59
CA TYR A 497 -12.14 14.23 47.50
C TYR A 497 -11.02 13.33 48.04
N THR A 498 -9.76 13.73 47.90
CA THR A 498 -8.58 12.92 48.29
C THR A 498 -7.41 13.79 48.76
N THR A 499 -6.32 13.14 49.18
CA THR A 499 -5.11 13.79 49.70
C THR A 499 -4.35 14.52 48.59
N VAL A 500 -3.77 15.67 48.93
CA VAL A 500 -3.01 16.54 48.02
C VAL A 500 -1.78 16.99 48.79
N THR A 501 -0.57 16.62 48.38
CA THR A 501 0.63 16.86 49.18
C THR A 501 1.70 17.58 48.39
N ALA A 502 2.18 18.70 48.92
CA ALA A 502 3.16 19.60 48.30
C ALA A 502 2.75 20.08 46.89
N CYS A 503 1.50 20.54 46.73
CA CYS A 503 0.99 21.00 45.43
C CYS A 503 0.69 22.49 45.40
N TYR A 504 0.90 23.14 44.25
CA TYR A 504 1.05 24.60 44.16
C TYR A 504 0.31 25.23 42.98
N TRP A 505 -0.25 26.44 43.13
CA TRP A 505 -0.75 27.20 41.96
C TRP A 505 -0.42 28.68 42.01
N LYS A 506 -0.48 29.37 40.86
CA LYS A 506 -0.11 30.80 40.76
C LYS A 506 -1.28 31.76 40.58
N ASN A 507 -2.10 31.64 39.53
CA ASN A 507 -2.90 32.79 39.09
C ASN A 507 -4.23 32.95 39.86
N ASN A 508 -5.07 31.91 39.91
CA ASN A 508 -6.43 31.99 40.48
C ASN A 508 -6.48 32.14 42.02
N GLN A 509 -7.64 32.56 42.53
CA GLN A 509 -7.98 32.55 43.96
C GLN A 509 -8.68 31.25 44.38
N GLU A 510 -8.75 30.98 45.68
CA GLU A 510 -9.52 29.86 46.26
C GLU A 510 -10.99 30.25 46.44
N ARG A 511 -11.92 29.59 45.75
CA ARG A 511 -13.37 29.68 46.02
C ARG A 511 -14.10 28.39 45.64
N GLY A 512 -14.51 27.61 46.65
CA GLY A 512 -15.41 26.47 46.45
C GLY A 512 -15.41 25.46 47.61
N TYR A 513 -16.04 24.31 47.36
CA TYR A 513 -16.39 23.32 48.38
C TYR A 513 -15.24 22.36 48.69
N LYS A 514 -14.91 22.18 49.98
CA LYS A 514 -13.81 21.33 50.49
C LYS A 514 -12.44 21.67 49.86
N THR A 515 -11.87 22.81 50.26
CA THR A 515 -10.48 23.19 49.94
C THR A 515 -9.50 22.07 50.33
N ALA A 516 -8.45 21.89 49.53
CA ALA A 516 -7.36 20.97 49.82
C ALA A 516 -6.33 21.68 50.73
N PRO A 517 -6.30 21.41 52.05
CA PRO A 517 -5.60 22.27 53.02
C PRO A 517 -4.07 22.22 52.94
N GLU A 518 -3.52 21.21 52.26
CA GLU A 518 -2.09 21.00 52.02
C GLU A 518 -1.62 21.58 50.67
N SER A 519 -2.50 22.19 49.88
CA SER A 519 -2.15 22.89 48.65
C SER A 519 -1.96 24.39 48.90
N MET A 520 -1.00 25.03 48.22
CA MET A 520 -0.61 26.41 48.51
C MET A 520 -0.53 27.31 47.27
N LYS A 521 -1.02 28.54 47.39
CA LYS A 521 -0.81 29.58 46.37
C LYS A 521 0.62 30.11 46.41
N VAL A 522 1.31 30.10 45.27
CA VAL A 522 2.58 30.82 45.06
C VAL A 522 2.26 32.28 44.78
N ASP A 523 2.20 33.07 45.85
CA ASP A 523 1.93 34.51 45.83
C ASP A 523 3.20 35.36 45.71
N GLY A 524 4.38 34.77 45.93
CA GLY A 524 5.67 35.47 45.96
C GLY A 524 5.96 36.24 47.26
N THR A 525 5.06 36.18 48.26
CA THR A 525 5.25 36.81 49.58
C THR A 525 5.35 35.79 50.70
N ASN A 526 4.42 34.85 50.76
CA ASN A 526 4.39 33.76 51.76
C ASN A 526 4.96 32.47 51.18
N VAL A 527 4.74 32.24 49.87
CA VAL A 527 5.23 31.05 49.16
C VAL A 527 5.90 31.48 47.85
N THR A 528 7.19 31.16 47.72
CA THR A 528 8.00 31.35 46.52
C THR A 528 8.12 30.04 45.73
N TRP A 529 8.54 30.10 44.47
CA TRP A 529 8.85 28.88 43.70
C TRP A 529 10.03 28.10 44.26
N GLU A 530 10.99 28.76 44.92
CA GLU A 530 12.10 28.11 45.61
C GLU A 530 11.57 27.21 46.74
N ASN A 531 10.76 27.78 47.65
CA ASN A 531 10.12 27.03 48.74
C ASN A 531 9.25 25.88 48.22
N ALA A 532 8.49 26.13 47.15
CA ALA A 532 7.64 25.12 46.51
C ALA A 532 8.46 23.97 45.91
N VAL A 533 9.54 24.27 45.19
CA VAL A 533 10.43 23.27 44.57
C VAL A 533 11.13 22.42 45.63
N ASP A 534 11.57 23.00 46.74
CA ASP A 534 12.17 22.24 47.85
C ASP A 534 11.15 21.33 48.54
N ALA A 535 9.92 21.79 48.75
CA ALA A 535 8.85 20.97 49.31
C ALA A 535 8.43 19.84 48.37
N MET A 536 8.26 20.12 47.07
CA MET A 536 7.97 19.12 46.04
C MET A 536 9.08 18.07 45.95
N ASN A 537 10.34 18.49 45.87
CA ASN A 537 11.48 17.58 45.79
C ASN A 537 11.62 16.69 47.04
N ARG A 538 11.37 17.24 48.24
CA ARG A 538 11.35 16.47 49.49
C ARG A 538 10.23 15.43 49.49
N ALA A 539 9.03 15.80 49.04
CA ALA A 539 7.88 14.91 48.95
C ALA A 539 8.12 13.78 47.92
N LEU A 540 8.71 14.11 46.77
CA LEU A 540 9.13 13.14 45.74
C LEU A 540 10.21 12.17 46.26
N GLN A 541 11.22 12.69 46.97
CA GLN A 541 12.27 11.87 47.58
C GLN A 541 11.70 10.91 48.63
N ASN A 542 10.81 11.39 49.50
CA ASN A 542 10.13 10.56 50.51
C ASN A 542 9.26 9.47 49.88
N ALA A 543 8.71 9.71 48.69
CA ALA A 543 7.94 8.74 47.92
C ALA A 543 8.79 7.81 47.03
N GLY A 544 10.13 7.92 47.07
CA GLY A 544 11.04 7.12 46.24
C GLY A 544 10.95 7.44 44.74
N SER A 545 10.53 8.65 44.37
CA SER A 545 10.35 9.04 42.97
C SER A 545 11.67 9.33 42.27
N GLU A 546 11.79 8.84 41.03
CA GLU A 546 12.88 9.16 40.11
C GLU A 546 12.79 10.60 39.55
N TRP A 547 11.73 11.36 39.90
CA TRP A 547 11.49 12.69 39.37
C TRP A 547 12.03 13.81 40.28
N ARG A 548 12.40 14.93 39.68
CA ARG A 548 12.86 16.13 40.39
C ARG A 548 12.48 17.41 39.64
N TYR A 549 12.09 18.44 40.38
CA TYR A 549 11.99 19.80 39.87
C TYR A 549 13.31 20.56 39.96
N GLU A 550 13.63 21.29 38.90
CA GLU A 550 14.68 22.30 38.83
C GLU A 550 14.05 23.68 38.66
N LEU A 551 14.64 24.71 39.29
CA LEU A 551 14.26 26.10 39.07
C LEU A 551 15.40 26.82 38.31
N LYS A 552 15.40 26.67 36.97
CA LYS A 552 16.40 27.29 36.06
C LYS A 552 15.90 28.61 35.44
N GLY A 553 14.70 29.05 35.79
CA GLY A 553 14.06 30.24 35.24
C GLY A 553 12.84 30.66 36.08
N ALA A 554 11.89 31.37 35.48
CA ALA A 554 10.74 31.95 36.18
C ALA A 554 9.72 30.93 36.71
N LEU A 555 9.75 29.69 36.22
CA LEU A 555 8.92 28.56 36.63
C LEU A 555 9.77 27.31 36.84
N PRO A 556 9.34 26.35 37.68
CA PRO A 556 9.98 25.05 37.76
C PRO A 556 9.92 24.31 36.41
N THR A 557 10.87 23.40 36.21
CA THR A 557 10.85 22.41 35.12
C THR A 557 11.15 21.04 35.70
N LEU A 558 10.58 20.00 35.10
CA LEU A 558 10.72 18.64 35.61
C LEU A 558 11.83 17.88 34.86
N ARG A 559 12.64 17.11 35.59
CA ARG A 559 13.58 16.14 35.03
C ARG A 559 13.46 14.79 35.72
N LYS A 560 13.77 13.71 34.99
CA LYS A 560 14.05 12.39 35.58
C LYS A 560 15.52 12.38 36.04
N GLN A 561 15.80 11.75 37.20
CA GLN A 561 17.12 11.73 37.85
C GLN A 561 18.06 10.66 37.30
#